data_AF-A0A957Z2H0-F1
#
_entry.id   AF-A0A957Z2H0-F1
#
_cell.length_a   1.000
_cell.length_b   1.000
_cell.length_c   1.000
_cell.angle_alpha   90.00
_cell.angle_beta   90.00
_cell.angle_gamma   90.00
#
_symmetry.space_group_name_H-M   'P 1'
#
loop_
_entity.id
_entity.type
_entity.pdbx_description
1 polymer ?
#
loop_
_entity_poly.entity_id
_entity_poly.type
_entity_poly.pdbx_seq_one_letter_code
_entity_poly.pdbx_strand_id
1 'polypeptide(L)'
;MELLNTLYNLMGLVFVLGTIASMGLSLTMAQITGPLRNVRFVAVGLLANFVVPPILALLLIRVFNLDEPLAVGLLLVSLAAGAPALPKTAVFAKVDTAAATGL
;
A
#
# COMPACT_ATOMS: atom_id res chain seq x y z
N MET A 1 -18.03 19.80 -20.32
CA MET A 1 -17.32 18.53 -20.13
C MET A 1 -15.99 18.72 -19.40
N GLU A 2 -15.18 19.74 -19.73
CA GLU A 2 -13.93 20.02 -18.98
C GLU A 2 -14.14 20.33 -17.49
N LEU A 3 -15.12 21.15 -17.12
CA LEU A 3 -15.38 21.49 -15.71
C LEU A 3 -15.66 20.24 -14.85
N LEU A 4 -16.40 19.27 -15.40
CA LEU A 4 -16.75 18.03 -14.72
C LEU A 4 -15.53 17.12 -14.55
N ASN A 5 -14.66 17.01 -15.56
CA ASN A 5 -13.40 16.25 -15.48
C ASN A 5 -12.43 16.86 -14.47
N THR A 6 -12.30 18.19 -14.46
CA THR A 6 -11.47 18.90 -13.48
C THR A 6 -11.99 18.67 -12.07
N LEU A 7 -13.30 18.78 -11.86
CA LEU A 7 -13.92 18.48 -10.56
C LEU A 7 -13.65 17.04 -10.13
N TYR A 8 -13.83 16.07 -11.03
CA TYR A 8 -13.62 14.65 -10.76
C TYR A 8 -12.17 14.36 -10.32
N ASN A 9 -11.18 14.87 -11.05
CA ASN A 9 -9.77 14.72 -10.69
C ASN A 9 -9.45 15.38 -9.34
N LEU A 10 -10.00 16.58 -9.09
CA LEU A 10 -9.80 17.27 -7.82
C LEU A 10 -10.41 16.49 -6.66
N MET A 11 -11.63 15.97 -6.82
CA MET A 11 -12.31 15.17 -5.81
C MET A 11 -11.53 13.88 -5.52
N GLY A 12 -11.06 13.20 -6.56
CA GLY A 12 -10.26 11.98 -6.41
C GLY A 12 -8.96 12.24 -5.65
N LEU A 13 -8.23 13.30 -6.03
CA LEU A 13 -6.99 13.68 -5.34
C LEU A 13 -7.24 14.08 -3.89
N VAL A 14 -8.23 14.93 -3.63
CA VAL A 14 -8.58 15.37 -2.27
C VAL A 14 -9.04 14.19 -1.42
N PHE A 15 -9.78 13.24 -2.00
CA PHE A 15 -10.19 12.02 -1.32
C PHE A 15 -8.97 11.16 -0.95
N VAL A 16 -8.09 10.85 -1.91
CA VAL A 16 -6.89 10.03 -1.65
C VAL A 16 -6.00 10.71 -0.61
N LEU A 17 -5.70 11.99 -0.77
CA LEU A 17 -4.88 12.74 0.18
C LEU A 17 -5.53 12.82 1.56
N GLY A 18 -6.84 13.06 1.62
CA GLY A 18 -7.61 13.09 2.85
C GLY A 18 -7.61 11.75 3.59
N THR A 19 -7.73 10.63 2.86
CA THR A 19 -7.67 9.29 3.47
C THR A 19 -6.29 8.97 4.02
N ILE A 20 -5.21 9.31 3.30
CA ILE A 20 -3.83 9.12 3.77
C ILE A 20 -3.56 9.98 5.00
N ALA A 21 -3.97 11.25 4.98
CA ALA A 21 -3.81 12.16 6.11
C ALA A 21 -4.60 11.70 7.34
N SER A 22 -5.86 11.27 7.15
CA SER A 22 -6.70 10.73 8.21
C SER A 22 -6.10 9.47 8.85
N MET A 23 -5.54 8.57 8.04
CA MET A 23 -4.86 7.38 8.54
C MET A 23 -3.61 7.74 9.36
N GLY A 24 -2.78 8.65 8.86
CA GLY A 24 -1.60 9.13 9.59
C GLY A 24 -1.95 9.77 10.93
N LEU A 25 -3.01 10.60 10.96
CA LEU A 25 -3.48 11.26 12.17
C LEU A 25 -4.13 10.29 13.18
N SER A 26 -4.62 9.14 12.72
CA SER A 26 -5.21 8.10 13.57
C SER A 26 -4.17 7.23 14.27
N LEU A 27 -2.88 7.33 13.90
CA LEU A 27 -1.79 6.56 14.50
C LEU A 27 -1.15 7.33 15.66
N THR A 28 -0.90 6.64 16.77
CA THR A 28 -0.17 7.23 17.90
C THR A 28 1.34 7.12 17.72
N MET A 29 2.11 8.04 18.30
CA MET A 29 3.59 8.01 18.22
C MET A 29 4.20 6.70 18.75
N ALA A 30 3.55 6.07 19.74
CA ALA A 30 3.97 4.77 20.27
C ALA A 30 3.77 3.62 19.25
N GLN A 31 2.72 3.67 18.42
CA GLN A 31 2.46 2.68 17.37
C GLN A 31 3.40 2.83 16.18
N ILE A 32 3.92 4.03 15.94
CA ILE A 32 4.93 4.28 14.89
C ILE A 32 6.32 3.84 15.37
N THR A 33 6.71 4.23 16.57
CA THR A 33 8.06 3.98 17.10
C THR A 33 8.29 2.56 17.62
N GLY A 34 7.22 1.85 18.03
CA GLY A 34 7.30 0.45 18.48
C GLY A 34 7.86 -0.50 17.41
N PRO A 35 7.25 -0.58 16.21
CA PRO A 35 7.73 -1.43 15.12
C PRO A 35 9.12 -1.02 14.60
N LEU A 36 9.39 0.29 14.54
CA LEU A 36 10.68 0.84 14.08
C LEU A 36 11.86 0.40 14.95
N ARG A 37 11.61 0.05 16.22
CA ARG A 37 12.67 -0.41 17.14
C ARG A 37 13.18 -1.82 16.80
N ASN A 38 12.40 -2.62 16.07
CA ASN A 38 12.79 -3.95 15.65
C ASN A 38 13.22 -3.96 14.18
N VAL A 39 14.49 -3.63 13.95
CA VAL A 39 15.09 -3.52 12.60
C VAL A 39 14.90 -4.79 11.78
N ARG A 40 14.94 -5.97 12.41
CA ARG A 40 14.71 -7.25 11.72
C ARG A 40 13.26 -7.38 11.24
N PHE A 41 12.30 -6.96 12.06
CA PHE A 41 10.89 -6.95 11.69
C PHE A 41 10.61 -6.00 10.53
N VAL A 42 11.17 -4.78 10.60
CA VAL A 42 11.07 -3.77 9.54
C VAL A 42 11.71 -4.27 8.23
N ALA A 43 12.91 -4.85 8.31
CA ALA A 43 13.60 -5.38 7.12
C ALA A 43 12.85 -6.55 6.46
N VAL A 44 12.33 -7.49 7.25
CA VAL A 44 11.50 -8.58 6.72
C VAL A 44 10.21 -8.04 6.12
N GLY A 45 9.61 -7.03 6.76
CA GLY A 45 8.43 -6.34 6.27
C GLY A 45 8.62 -5.65 4.92
N LEU A 46 9.69 -4.86 4.81
CA LEU A 46 10.10 -4.22 3.56
C LEU A 46 10.37 -5.26 2.47
N LEU A 47 11.10 -6.33 2.78
CA LEU A 47 11.34 -7.40 1.82
C LEU A 47 10.04 -8.09 1.40
N ALA A 48 9.15 -8.39 2.35
CA ALA A 48 7.85 -9.00 2.02
C ALA A 48 7.02 -8.09 1.11
N ASN A 49 6.95 -6.78 1.39
CA ASN A 49 6.16 -5.84 0.60
C ASN A 49 6.77 -5.47 -0.76
N PHE A 50 8.11 -5.42 -0.88
CA PHE A 50 8.77 -4.97 -2.11
C PHE A 50 9.39 -6.10 -2.94
N VAL A 51 9.42 -7.33 -2.45
CA VAL A 51 9.94 -8.49 -3.21
C VAL A 51 8.82 -9.43 -3.63
N VAL A 52 7.88 -9.74 -2.74
CA VAL A 52 6.84 -10.73 -3.04
C VAL A 52 5.85 -10.24 -4.12
N PRO A 53 5.25 -9.04 -4.01
CA PRO A 53 4.31 -8.56 -5.03
C PRO A 53 4.95 -8.34 -6.41
N PRO A 54 6.15 -7.74 -6.54
CA PRO A 54 6.77 -7.59 -7.85
C PRO A 54 7.14 -8.92 -8.52
N ILE A 55 7.59 -9.92 -7.75
CA ILE A 55 7.85 -11.26 -8.29
C ILE A 55 6.56 -11.90 -8.80
N LEU A 56 5.47 -11.81 -8.03
CA LEU A 56 4.14 -12.28 -8.45
C LEU A 56 3.67 -11.57 -9.71
N ALA A 57 3.81 -10.24 -9.78
CA ALA A 57 3.46 -9.46 -10.96
C ALA A 57 4.26 -9.91 -12.20
N LEU A 58 5.57 -10.08 -12.07
CA LEU A 58 6.43 -10.59 -13.14
C LEU A 58 6.01 -11.99 -13.58
N LEU A 59 5.69 -12.88 -12.64
CA LEU A 59 5.23 -14.24 -12.96
C LEU A 59 3.91 -14.20 -13.74
N LEU A 60 2.96 -13.37 -13.31
CA LEU A 60 1.69 -13.19 -14.01
C LEU A 60 1.90 -12.61 -15.43
N ILE A 61 2.75 -11.61 -15.59
CA ILE A 61 3.11 -11.03 -16.90
C ILE A 61 3.63 -12.10 -17.84
N ARG A 62 4.50 -12.98 -17.34
CA ARG A 62 5.11 -14.06 -18.14
C ARG A 62 4.15 -15.21 -18.43
N VAL A 63 3.32 -15.61 -17.47
CA VAL A 63 2.37 -16.73 -17.64
C VAL A 63 1.23 -16.36 -18.57
N PHE A 64 0.69 -15.15 -18.44
CA PHE A 64 -0.46 -14.70 -19.21
C PHE A 64 -0.10 -13.91 -20.47
N ASN A 65 1.19 -13.67 -20.74
CA ASN A 65 1.67 -12.82 -21.85
C ASN A 65 0.90 -11.50 -21.94
N LEU A 66 0.90 -10.77 -20.83
CA LEU A 66 0.12 -9.54 -20.69
C LEU A 66 0.62 -8.45 -21.65
N ASP A 67 -0.31 -7.75 -22.28
CA ASP A 67 -0.02 -6.59 -23.13
C ASP A 67 0.71 -5.50 -22.34
N GLU A 68 1.56 -4.75 -23.03
CA GLU A 68 2.46 -3.75 -22.43
C GLU A 68 1.77 -2.76 -21.46
N PRO A 69 0.58 -2.19 -21.77
CA PRO A 69 -0.08 -1.27 -20.84
C PRO A 69 -0.51 -1.95 -19.54
N LEU A 70 -0.94 -3.22 -19.61
CA LEU A 70 -1.41 -3.98 -18.46
C LEU A 70 -0.23 -4.50 -17.63
N ALA A 71 0.87 -4.89 -18.29
CA ALA A 71 2.11 -5.23 -17.61
C ALA A 71 2.68 -4.04 -16.83
N VAL A 72 2.69 -2.83 -17.43
CA VAL A 72 3.12 -1.60 -16.76
C VAL A 72 2.20 -1.27 -15.58
N GLY A 73 0.88 -1.32 -15.78
CA GLY A 73 -0.08 -1.09 -14.71
C GLY A 73 0.09 -2.06 -13.53
N LEU A 74 0.28 -3.36 -13.82
CA LEU A 74 0.47 -4.38 -12.80
C LEU A 74 1.79 -4.18 -12.04
N LEU A 75 2.87 -3.80 -12.73
CA LEU A 75 4.14 -3.48 -12.07
C LEU A 75 4.02 -2.25 -11.17
N LEU A 76 3.37 -1.17 -11.65
CA LEU A 76 3.13 0.03 -10.86
C LEU A 76 2.33 -0.27 -9.60
N VAL A 77 1.29 -1.09 -9.70
CA VAL A 77 0.49 -1.52 -8.54
C VAL A 77 1.31 -2.40 -7.61
N SER A 78 2.14 -3.31 -8.13
CA SER A 78 2.98 -4.19 -7.30
C SER A 78 4.07 -3.46 -6.53
N LEU A 79 4.52 -2.30 -7.01
CA LEU A 79 5.49 -1.43 -6.34
C LEU A 79 4.83 -0.37 -5.45
N ALA A 80 3.51 -0.16 -5.59
CA ALA A 80 2.81 0.79 -4.74
C ALA A 80 2.83 0.27 -3.29
N ALA A 81 3.33 1.09 -2.37
CA ALA A 81 3.44 0.74 -0.97
C ALA A 81 2.06 0.40 -0.35
N GLY A 82 2.10 -0.43 0.70
CA GLY A 82 0.95 -1.06 1.33
C GLY A 82 -0.28 -0.16 1.50
N ALA A 83 -1.44 -0.69 1.11
CA ALA A 83 -2.68 0.07 1.13
C ALA A 83 -3.07 0.48 2.58
N PRO A 84 -3.73 1.64 2.76
CA PRO A 84 -4.23 2.13 4.05
C PRO A 84 -5.08 1.14 4.86
N ALA A 85 -5.57 0.07 4.22
CA ALA A 85 -6.39 -0.97 4.82
C ALA A 85 -5.61 -2.05 5.59
N LEU A 86 -4.27 -2.08 5.50
CA LEU A 86 -3.44 -3.11 6.14
C LEU A 86 -3.61 -3.18 7.67
N PRO A 87 -3.62 -2.06 8.43
CA PRO A 87 -3.81 -2.13 9.88
C PRO A 87 -5.20 -2.65 10.26
N LYS A 88 -6.24 -2.25 9.52
CA LYS A 88 -7.61 -2.70 9.79
C LYS A 88 -7.81 -4.17 9.45
N THR A 89 -7.23 -4.65 8.35
CA THR A 89 -7.27 -6.07 7.99
C THR A 89 -6.49 -6.95 8.97
N ALA A 90 -5.39 -6.46 9.54
CA ALA A 90 -4.69 -7.17 10.61
C ALA A 90 -5.51 -7.27 11.90
N VAL A 91 -6.25 -6.22 12.27
CA VAL A 91 -7.24 -6.27 13.38
C VAL A 91 -8.27 -7.38 13.12
N PHE A 92 -8.82 -7.46 11.90
CA PHE A 92 -9.77 -8.51 11.54
C PHE A 92 -9.16 -9.91 11.51
N ALA A 93 -7.90 -10.03 11.08
CA ALA A 93 -7.17 -11.29 11.04
C ALA A 93 -6.66 -11.76 12.43
N LYS A 94 -6.88 -10.98 13.50
CA LYS A 94 -6.30 -11.21 14.85
C LYS A 94 -4.76 -11.30 14.83
N VAL A 95 -4.13 -10.66 13.87
CA VAL A 95 -2.66 -10.55 13.77
C VAL A 95 -2.23 -9.29 14.50
N ASP A 96 -0.98 -9.26 14.98
CA ASP A 96 -0.41 -8.12 15.71
C ASP A 96 -0.62 -6.81 14.93
N THR A 97 -1.41 -5.92 15.53
CA THR A 97 -1.85 -4.67 14.92
C THR A 97 -0.73 -3.65 14.87
N ALA A 98 0.24 -3.71 15.78
CA ALA A 98 1.42 -2.85 15.78
C ALA A 98 2.37 -3.23 14.63
N ALA A 99 2.55 -4.54 14.42
CA ALA A 99 3.27 -5.09 13.27
C ALA A 99 2.68 -4.58 11.95
N ALA A 100 1.35 -4.61 11.80
CA ALA A 100 0.67 -4.18 10.59
C ALA A 100 0.69 -2.66 10.35
N THR A 101 0.84 -1.84 11.39
CA THR A 101 1.00 -0.39 11.23
C THR A 101 2.40 0.03 10.76
N GLY A 102 3.40 -0.85 10.89
CA GLY A 102 4.78 -0.60 10.46
C GLY A 102 5.13 -1.17 9.08
N LEU A 103 4.15 -1.73 8.35
CA LEU A 103 4.31 -2.41 7.06
C LEU A 103 3.66 -1.63 5.92
#